data_AF-A0A535IM23-F1
#
_entry.id   AF-A0A535IM23-F1
#
_cell.length_a   1.000
_cell.length_b   1.000
_cell.length_c   1.000
_cell.angle_alpha   90.00
_cell.angle_beta   90.00
_cell.angle_gamma   90.00
#
_symmetry.space_group_name_H-M   'P 1'
#
loop_
_entity.id
_entity.type
_entity.pdbx_description
1 polymer ?
#
loop_
_entity_poly.entity_id
_entity_poly.type
_entity_poly.pdbx_seq_one_letter_code
_entity_poly.pdbx_strand_id
1 'polypeptide(L)'
;MDALFELLRGLLPPNAGNSVGTFVSALLTFMVFTYIVGDNLFWRIAQHVLIGTVAAYAVVVAVHTLIIGQLLVPLAPQSFGRSDLSPNWTLAVPLALGLLLWTKVRPGKIWIGNLAVGFLLGVGAALALSGALLGTLAPQFDRTTQSLFEGIRLDMSPAEQLGIIVSNVVLVLGTLGALLAFHYVRGGQGPLARARDVLLVTWGTLGRGFIWITFGALFAGLVLSRVTLFVERVRFVLDALKIPIR
;
A
#
# COMPACT_ATOMS: atom_id res chain seq x y z
N MET A 1 -20.15 -15.61 18.28
CA MET A 1 -20.73 -14.40 17.64
C MET A 1 -22.05 -14.73 16.96
N ASP A 2 -22.21 -15.94 16.41
CA ASP A 2 -23.40 -16.33 15.64
C ASP A 2 -24.69 -16.35 16.47
N ALA A 3 -24.65 -16.84 17.72
CA ALA A 3 -25.83 -16.83 18.61
C ALA A 3 -26.33 -15.43 18.97
N LEU A 4 -25.42 -14.44 19.11
CA LEU A 4 -25.77 -13.04 19.36
C LEU A 4 -26.34 -12.39 18.09
N PHE A 5 -25.78 -12.74 16.93
CA PHE A 5 -26.26 -12.28 15.62
C PHE A 5 -27.63 -12.87 15.26
N GLU A 6 -27.90 -14.14 15.59
CA GLU A 6 -29.22 -14.76 15.41
C GLU A 6 -30.27 -14.17 16.36
N LEU A 7 -29.91 -13.91 17.62
CA LEU A 7 -30.81 -13.27 18.58
C LEU A 7 -31.13 -11.82 18.19
N LEU A 8 -30.17 -11.09 17.63
CA LEU A 8 -30.40 -9.75 17.04
C LEU A 8 -31.22 -9.79 15.75
N ARG A 9 -31.06 -10.82 14.90
CA ARG A 9 -31.88 -11.02 13.68
C ARG A 9 -33.34 -11.36 14.00
N GLY A 10 -33.61 -12.06 15.11
CA GLY A 10 -34.97 -12.37 15.54
C GLY A 10 -35.73 -11.18 16.15
N LEU A 11 -35.02 -10.17 16.64
CA LEU A 11 -35.58 -8.99 17.33
C LEU A 11 -35.73 -7.74 16.46
N LEU A 12 -35.02 -7.69 15.32
CA LEU A 12 -35.00 -6.52 14.43
C LEU A 12 -35.62 -6.86 13.07
N PRO A 13 -36.41 -5.94 12.45
CA PRO A 13 -36.97 -6.18 11.13
C PRO A 13 -35.87 -6.47 10.09
N PRO A 14 -36.16 -7.26 9.04
CA PRO A 14 -35.16 -7.83 8.12
C PRO A 14 -34.27 -6.80 7.39
N ASN A 15 -34.61 -5.50 7.45
CA ASN A 15 -33.87 -4.40 6.84
C ASN A 15 -33.22 -3.44 7.86
N ALA A 16 -33.41 -3.67 9.17
CA ALA A 16 -32.95 -2.76 10.21
C ALA A 16 -31.42 -2.59 10.22
N GLY A 17 -30.66 -3.66 9.97
CA GLY A 17 -29.20 -3.59 9.90
C GLY A 17 -28.72 -2.65 8.79
N ASN A 18 -29.35 -2.70 7.62
CA ASN A 18 -29.03 -1.82 6.51
C ASN A 18 -29.42 -0.37 6.81
N SER A 19 -30.58 -0.14 7.42
CA SER A 19 -31.02 1.20 7.81
C SER A 19 -30.12 1.83 8.87
N VAL A 20 -29.74 1.06 9.90
CA VAL A 20 -28.81 1.52 10.96
C VAL A 20 -27.43 1.78 10.38
N GLY A 21 -26.92 0.89 9.53
CA GLY A 21 -25.63 1.07 8.85
C GLY A 21 -25.60 2.32 7.98
N THR A 22 -26.65 2.56 7.18
CA THR A 22 -26.78 3.77 6.36
C THR A 22 -26.84 5.03 7.24
N PHE A 23 -27.61 5.00 8.33
CA PHE A 23 -27.70 6.12 9.27
C PHE A 23 -26.35 6.45 9.92
N VAL A 24 -25.65 5.44 10.43
CA VAL A 24 -24.32 5.61 11.04
C VAL A 24 -23.31 6.11 10.02
N SER A 25 -23.32 5.56 8.80
CA SER A 25 -22.46 6.02 7.70
C SER A 25 -22.73 7.48 7.32
N ALA A 26 -24.00 7.88 7.23
CA ALA A 26 -24.39 9.27 6.96
C ALA A 26 -23.93 10.19 8.08
N LEU A 27 -24.19 9.84 9.35
CA LEU A 27 -23.77 10.61 10.52
C LEU A 27 -22.24 10.81 10.55
N LEU A 28 -21.47 9.74 10.37
CA LEU A 28 -20.00 9.81 10.34
C LEU A 28 -19.50 10.65 9.16
N THR A 29 -20.14 10.54 7.99
CA THR A 29 -19.81 11.37 6.82
C THR A 29 -20.02 12.85 7.12
N PHE A 30 -21.13 13.22 7.75
CA PHE A 30 -21.38 14.59 8.20
C PHE A 30 -20.33 15.07 9.21
N MET A 31 -20.02 14.25 10.22
CA MET A 31 -19.00 14.59 11.21
C MET A 31 -17.64 14.84 10.54
N VAL A 32 -17.28 14.06 9.51
CA VAL A 32 -16.06 14.26 8.72
C VAL A 32 -16.10 15.60 7.95
N PHE A 33 -17.22 15.91 7.29
CA PHE A 33 -17.34 17.17 6.54
C PHE A 33 -17.29 18.43 7.41
N THR A 34 -17.57 18.33 8.72
CA THR A 34 -17.38 19.48 9.63
C THR A 34 -15.95 19.99 9.67
N TYR A 35 -14.97 19.19 9.23
CA TYR A 35 -13.57 19.62 9.08
C TYR A 35 -13.39 20.81 8.14
N ILE A 36 -14.27 20.99 7.14
CA ILE A 36 -14.21 22.14 6.21
C ILE A 36 -14.34 23.47 6.96
N VAL A 37 -15.07 23.49 8.08
CA VAL A 37 -15.30 24.68 8.91
C VAL A 37 -14.17 24.87 9.95
N GLY A 38 -13.31 23.87 10.15
CA GLY A 38 -12.20 23.88 11.10
C GLY A 38 -12.18 22.65 12.02
N ASP A 39 -11.34 22.70 13.06
CA ASP A 39 -11.19 21.62 14.04
C ASP A 39 -12.30 21.65 15.09
N ASN A 40 -13.36 20.87 14.82
CA ASN A 40 -14.58 20.80 15.61
C ASN A 40 -14.65 19.49 16.44
N LEU A 41 -15.44 19.47 17.52
CA LEU A 41 -15.66 18.27 18.33
C LEU A 41 -16.13 17.07 17.50
N PHE A 42 -17.06 17.30 16.56
CA PHE A 42 -17.60 16.26 15.68
C PHE A 42 -16.52 15.62 14.80
N TRP A 43 -15.65 16.43 14.18
CA TRP A 43 -14.49 15.97 13.43
C TRP A 43 -13.57 15.11 14.31
N ARG A 44 -13.25 15.59 15.52
CA ARG A 44 -12.39 14.84 16.44
C ARG A 44 -12.99 13.49 16.82
N ILE A 45 -14.27 13.43 17.15
CA ILE A 45 -14.94 12.15 17.48
C ILE A 45 -14.84 11.18 16.30
N ALA A 46 -15.14 11.63 15.09
CA ALA A 46 -15.04 10.79 13.90
C ALA A 46 -13.60 10.26 13.71
N GLN A 47 -12.59 11.10 13.94
CA GLN A 47 -11.19 10.70 13.87
C GLN A 47 -10.81 9.67 14.95
N HIS A 48 -11.25 9.85 16.20
CA HIS A 48 -10.96 8.90 17.28
C HIS A 48 -11.65 7.55 17.04
N VAL A 49 -12.90 7.57 16.55
CA VAL A 49 -13.61 6.34 16.15
C VAL A 49 -12.84 5.64 15.04
N LEU A 50 -12.45 6.36 13.98
CA LEU A 50 -11.69 5.80 12.85
C LEU A 50 -10.38 5.15 13.32
N ILE A 51 -9.55 5.90 14.04
CA ILE A 51 -8.24 5.40 14.52
C ILE A 51 -8.44 4.25 15.51
N GLY A 52 -9.41 4.36 16.41
CA GLY A 52 -9.73 3.31 17.39
C GLY A 52 -10.19 2.02 16.73
N THR A 53 -11.08 2.10 15.73
CA THR A 53 -11.52 0.93 14.96
C THR A 53 -10.39 0.30 14.17
N VAL A 54 -9.54 1.11 13.51
CA VAL A 54 -8.36 0.59 12.78
C VAL A 54 -7.39 -0.10 13.74
N ALA A 55 -7.10 0.49 14.89
CA ALA A 55 -6.24 -0.10 15.91
C ALA A 55 -6.83 -1.41 16.47
N ALA A 56 -8.12 -1.42 16.80
CA ALA A 56 -8.80 -2.62 17.28
C ALA A 56 -8.78 -3.74 16.23
N TYR A 57 -9.10 -3.43 14.97
CA TYR A 57 -9.01 -4.39 13.87
C TYR A 57 -7.59 -4.95 13.71
N ALA A 58 -6.58 -4.07 13.72
CA ALA A 58 -5.18 -4.50 13.63
C ALA A 58 -4.78 -5.44 14.77
N VAL A 59 -5.21 -5.16 16.01
CA VAL A 59 -4.96 -6.04 17.16
C VAL A 59 -5.66 -7.39 16.99
N VAL A 60 -6.93 -7.40 16.61
CA VAL A 60 -7.69 -8.65 16.40
C VAL A 60 -7.02 -9.51 15.33
N VAL A 61 -6.66 -8.91 14.19
CA VAL A 61 -5.96 -9.61 13.10
C VAL A 61 -4.60 -10.11 13.57
N ALA A 62 -3.81 -9.29 14.27
CA ALA A 62 -2.51 -9.70 14.78
C ALA A 62 -2.63 -10.90 15.74
N VAL A 63 -3.60 -10.87 16.66
CA VAL A 63 -3.82 -11.96 17.63
C VAL A 63 -4.28 -13.23 16.94
N HIS A 64 -5.34 -13.17 16.12
CA HIS A 64 -5.92 -14.37 15.51
C HIS A 64 -5.05 -14.93 14.39
N THR A 65 -4.55 -14.08 13.50
CA THR A 65 -3.83 -14.53 12.31
C THR A 65 -2.36 -14.80 12.62
N LEU A 66 -1.67 -13.88 13.32
CA LEU A 66 -0.22 -14.01 13.53
C LEU A 66 0.09 -14.83 14.79
N ILE A 67 -0.42 -14.41 15.95
CA ILE A 67 -0.08 -15.06 17.23
C ILE A 67 -0.70 -16.46 17.30
N ILE A 68 -2.01 -16.59 17.09
CA ILE A 68 -2.65 -17.90 17.17
C ILE A 68 -2.35 -18.71 15.91
N GLY A 69 -2.72 -18.18 14.74
CA GLY A 69 -2.66 -18.93 13.48
C GLY A 69 -1.25 -19.32 13.02
N GLN A 70 -0.30 -18.38 13.04
CA GLN A 70 1.04 -18.60 12.49
C GLN A 70 2.07 -19.02 13.55
N LEU A 71 1.86 -18.69 14.84
CA LEU A 71 2.84 -18.97 15.89
C LEU A 71 2.40 -20.11 16.82
N LEU A 72 1.29 -19.96 17.55
CA LEU A 72 0.90 -20.91 18.60
C LEU A 72 0.35 -22.23 18.04
N VAL A 73 -0.48 -22.18 16.99
CA VAL A 73 -1.06 -23.39 16.39
C VAL A 73 0.01 -24.31 15.79
N PRO A 74 1.00 -23.82 15.01
CA PRO A 74 2.04 -24.72 14.49
C PRO A 74 3.07 -25.13 15.55
N LEU A 75 3.22 -24.38 16.64
CA LEU A 75 4.13 -24.72 17.75
C LEU A 75 3.52 -25.78 18.68
N ALA A 76 2.22 -25.73 18.94
CA ALA A 76 1.52 -26.67 19.82
C ALA A 76 0.21 -27.20 19.18
N PRO A 77 0.28 -27.87 18.01
CA PRO A 77 -0.89 -28.22 17.21
C PRO A 77 -1.89 -29.11 17.97
N GLN A 78 -1.40 -30.00 18.83
CA GLN A 78 -2.23 -30.87 19.68
C GLN A 78 -3.10 -30.07 20.67
N SER A 79 -2.62 -28.94 21.19
CA SER A 79 -3.38 -28.07 22.11
C SER A 79 -4.50 -27.29 21.41
N PHE A 80 -4.45 -27.19 20.08
CA PHE A 80 -5.44 -26.50 19.25
C PHE A 80 -6.30 -27.47 18.41
N GLY A 81 -6.41 -28.73 18.84
CA GLY A 81 -7.26 -29.74 18.20
C GLY A 81 -6.73 -30.25 16.85
N ARG A 82 -5.44 -30.05 16.55
CA ARG A 82 -4.77 -30.58 15.35
C ARG A 82 -3.81 -31.69 15.77
N SER A 83 -4.34 -32.89 15.98
CA SER A 83 -3.57 -34.09 16.33
C SER A 83 -2.64 -34.58 15.22
N ASP A 84 -2.92 -34.20 13.97
CA ASP A 84 -2.32 -34.81 12.78
C ASP A 84 -1.02 -34.13 12.34
N LEU A 85 -0.62 -33.05 13.02
CA LEU A 85 0.55 -32.24 12.69
C LEU A 85 1.63 -32.36 13.77
N SER A 86 2.89 -32.46 13.35
CA SER A 86 4.02 -32.40 14.26
C SER A 86 4.31 -30.95 14.71
N PRO A 87 4.70 -30.73 15.98
CA PRO A 87 5.12 -29.42 16.47
C PRO A 87 6.32 -28.85 15.69
N ASN A 88 6.21 -27.61 15.21
CA ASN A 88 7.33 -26.90 14.59
C ASN A 88 8.09 -26.05 15.62
N TRP A 89 9.12 -26.64 16.22
CA TRP A 89 9.96 -26.00 17.23
C TRP A 89 10.79 -24.81 16.71
N THR A 90 10.97 -24.65 15.40
CA THR A 90 11.66 -23.48 14.81
C THR A 90 10.98 -22.17 15.20
N LEU A 91 9.67 -22.20 15.43
CA LEU A 91 8.85 -21.05 15.83
C LEU A 91 9.03 -20.65 17.30
N ALA A 92 9.75 -21.46 18.10
CA ALA A 92 10.13 -21.08 19.46
C ALA A 92 11.07 -19.85 19.46
N VAL A 93 11.88 -19.66 18.41
CA VAL A 93 12.76 -18.50 18.28
C VAL A 93 11.96 -17.20 18.13
N PRO A 94 11.02 -17.07 17.17
CA PRO A 94 10.09 -15.95 17.10
C PRO A 94 9.31 -15.71 18.40
N LEU A 95 8.85 -16.76 19.08
CA LEU A 95 8.16 -16.63 20.36
C LEU A 95 9.07 -16.01 21.43
N ALA A 96 10.31 -16.51 21.55
CA ALA A 96 11.30 -15.97 22.48
C ALA A 96 11.59 -14.50 22.17
N LEU A 97 11.84 -14.16 20.90
CA LEU A 97 12.05 -12.77 20.48
C LEU A 97 10.84 -11.87 20.78
N GLY A 98 9.62 -12.37 20.57
CA GLY A 98 8.38 -11.67 20.90
C GLY A 98 8.24 -11.39 22.40
N LEU A 99 8.57 -12.37 23.25
CA LEU A 99 8.60 -12.19 24.70
C LEU A 99 9.70 -11.19 25.13
N LEU A 100 10.85 -11.20 24.46
CA LEU A 100 11.91 -10.23 24.72
C LEU A 100 11.46 -8.79 24.40
N LEU A 101 10.59 -8.57 23.41
CA LEU A 101 10.04 -7.23 23.15
C LEU A 101 9.20 -6.69 24.32
N TRP A 102 8.55 -7.55 25.11
CA TRP A 102 7.80 -7.13 26.29
C TRP A 102 8.69 -6.45 27.34
N THR A 103 9.98 -6.82 27.40
CA THR A 103 10.94 -6.20 28.33
C THR A 103 11.19 -4.72 28.03
N LYS A 104 10.91 -4.26 26.80
CA LYS A 104 11.04 -2.86 26.38
C LYS A 104 9.90 -1.96 26.89
N VAL A 105 8.81 -2.54 27.38
CA VAL A 105 7.68 -1.79 27.98
C VAL A 105 8.10 -1.10 29.29
N ARG A 106 9.17 -1.57 29.96
CA ARG A 106 9.69 -0.97 31.21
C ARG A 106 11.12 -0.42 31.03
N PRO A 107 11.43 0.79 31.54
CA PRO A 107 12.71 1.47 31.30
C PRO A 107 13.90 0.96 32.13
N GLY A 108 14.16 -0.36 32.18
CA GLY A 108 15.20 -0.93 33.08
C GLY A 108 16.15 -1.97 32.50
N LYS A 109 15.86 -2.58 31.33
CA LYS A 109 16.70 -3.65 30.76
C LYS A 109 16.78 -3.55 29.24
N ILE A 110 17.50 -2.53 28.76
CA ILE A 110 17.51 -2.09 27.35
C ILE A 110 18.23 -3.09 26.42
N TRP A 111 19.25 -3.81 26.91
CA TRP A 111 20.14 -4.58 26.03
C TRP A 111 19.49 -5.81 25.39
N ILE A 112 18.65 -6.53 26.12
CA ILE A 112 18.04 -7.78 25.64
C ILE A 112 16.92 -7.50 24.62
N GLY A 113 16.16 -6.42 24.81
CA GLY A 113 15.14 -6.00 23.84
C GLY A 113 15.73 -5.49 22.52
N ASN A 114 16.97 -4.98 22.51
CA ASN A 114 17.61 -4.49 21.30
C ASN A 114 17.89 -5.58 20.27
N LEU A 115 18.14 -6.83 20.69
CA LEU A 115 18.33 -7.94 19.76
C LEU A 115 17.04 -8.24 18.99
N ALA A 116 15.90 -8.27 19.67
CA ALA A 116 14.60 -8.47 19.03
C ALA A 116 14.21 -7.30 18.12
N VAL A 117 14.50 -6.06 18.53
CA VAL A 117 14.28 -4.87 17.68
C VAL A 117 15.19 -4.86 16.45
N GLY A 118 16.47 -5.20 16.62
CA GLY A 118 17.43 -5.32 15.52
C GLY A 118 17.02 -6.39 14.51
N PHE A 119 16.54 -7.54 15.00
CA PHE A 119 15.97 -8.59 14.14
C PHE A 119 14.74 -8.09 13.38
N LEU A 120 13.81 -7.40 14.05
CA LEU A 120 12.62 -6.83 13.42
C LEU A 120 12.97 -5.82 12.32
N LEU A 121 13.93 -4.94 12.58
CA LEU A 121 14.42 -3.97 11.60
C LEU A 121 15.13 -4.65 10.43
N GLY A 122 15.95 -5.66 10.69
CA GLY A 122 16.65 -6.43 9.65
C GLY A 122 15.68 -7.17 8.73
N VAL A 123 14.69 -7.86 9.30
CA VAL A 123 13.62 -8.53 8.54
C VAL A 123 12.78 -7.49 7.79
N GLY A 124 12.40 -6.39 8.44
CA GLY A 124 11.63 -5.31 7.79
C GLY A 124 12.37 -4.70 6.60
N ALA A 125 13.68 -4.43 6.74
CA ALA A 125 14.51 -3.94 5.65
C ALA A 125 14.65 -4.97 4.53
N ALA A 126 14.88 -6.24 4.86
CA ALA A 126 14.98 -7.32 3.88
C ALA A 126 13.66 -7.51 3.10
N LEU A 127 12.51 -7.47 3.79
CA LEU A 127 11.18 -7.55 3.17
C LEU A 127 10.88 -6.32 2.31
N ALA A 128 11.24 -5.11 2.76
CA ALA A 128 11.06 -3.89 1.96
C ALA A 128 11.91 -3.93 0.69
N LEU A 129 13.18 -4.33 0.81
CA LEU A 129 14.08 -4.47 -0.34
C LEU A 129 13.59 -5.56 -1.31
N SER A 130 13.23 -6.73 -0.79
CA SER A 130 12.73 -7.84 -1.61
C SER A 130 11.39 -7.51 -2.25
N GLY A 131 10.49 -6.83 -1.53
CA GLY A 131 9.21 -6.35 -2.03
C GLY A 131 9.38 -5.31 -3.13
N ALA A 132 10.34 -4.39 -3.00
CA ALA A 132 10.68 -3.46 -4.07
C ALA A 132 11.26 -4.20 -5.29
N LEU A 133 12.22 -5.10 -5.09
CA LEU A 133 12.86 -5.84 -6.19
C LEU A 133 11.88 -6.75 -6.93
N LEU A 134 11.18 -7.62 -6.21
CA LEU A 134 10.28 -8.63 -6.80
C LEU A 134 8.90 -8.08 -7.13
N GLY A 135 8.40 -7.12 -6.35
CA GLY A 135 7.09 -6.52 -6.56
C GLY A 135 7.09 -5.41 -7.60
N THR A 136 8.22 -4.72 -7.81
CA THR A 136 8.29 -3.61 -8.77
C THR A 136 9.34 -3.82 -9.85
N LEU A 137 10.61 -3.97 -9.50
CA LEU A 137 11.71 -3.91 -10.48
C LEU A 137 11.71 -5.11 -11.44
N ALA A 138 11.55 -6.33 -10.94
CA ALA A 138 11.53 -7.53 -11.79
C ALA A 138 10.33 -7.54 -12.75
N PRO A 139 9.08 -7.30 -12.31
CA PRO A 139 7.95 -7.19 -13.23
C PRO A 139 8.03 -5.99 -14.19
N GLN A 140 8.71 -4.91 -13.81
CA GLN A 140 8.97 -3.78 -14.72
C GLN A 140 9.99 -4.14 -15.78
N PHE A 141 11.07 -4.83 -15.41
CA PHE A 141 12.09 -5.32 -16.33
C PHE A 141 11.51 -6.30 -17.34
N ASP A 142 10.71 -7.27 -16.87
CA ASP A 142 10.07 -8.27 -17.74
C ASP A 142 9.10 -7.61 -18.74
N ARG A 143 8.20 -6.75 -18.28
CA ARG A 143 7.28 -6.02 -19.17
C ARG A 143 8.00 -5.11 -20.16
N THR A 144 9.06 -4.45 -19.73
CA THR A 144 9.89 -3.61 -20.60
C THR A 144 10.55 -4.45 -21.70
N THR A 145 11.10 -5.60 -21.33
CA THR A 145 11.72 -6.54 -22.27
C THR A 145 10.69 -7.06 -23.26
N GLN A 146 9.54 -7.53 -22.78
CA GLN A 146 8.45 -8.00 -23.64
C GLN A 146 7.97 -6.93 -24.63
N SER A 147 7.79 -5.68 -24.18
CA SER A 147 7.41 -4.57 -25.06
C SER A 147 8.44 -4.29 -26.16
N LEU A 148 9.73 -4.41 -25.86
CA LEU A 148 10.80 -4.16 -26.84
C LEU A 148 10.93 -5.28 -27.89
N PHE A 149 10.59 -6.52 -27.50
CA PHE A 149 10.65 -7.70 -28.36
C PHE A 149 9.29 -8.11 -28.93
N GLU A 150 8.25 -7.31 -28.72
CA GLU A 150 6.95 -7.50 -29.37
C GLU A 150 7.15 -7.34 -30.89
N GLY A 151 7.19 -8.47 -31.58
CA GLY A 151 7.49 -8.51 -33.01
C GLY A 151 6.40 -7.82 -33.81
N ILE A 152 6.80 -7.00 -34.78
CA ILE A 152 5.88 -6.44 -35.76
C ILE A 152 5.24 -7.60 -36.51
N ARG A 153 3.93 -7.79 -36.32
CA ARG A 153 3.18 -8.84 -37.00
C ARG A 153 2.76 -8.34 -38.37
N LEU A 154 2.93 -9.17 -39.40
CA LEU A 154 2.64 -8.81 -40.79
C LEU A 154 1.14 -8.55 -41.06
N ASP A 155 0.30 -8.99 -40.13
CA ASP A 155 -1.15 -8.83 -40.04
C ASP A 155 -1.61 -7.48 -39.46
N MET A 156 -0.69 -6.62 -38.99
CA MET A 156 -1.00 -5.30 -38.42
C MET A 156 -1.13 -4.21 -39.47
N SER A 157 -2.03 -3.25 -39.25
CA SER A 157 -2.14 -2.05 -40.08
C SER A 157 -0.88 -1.17 -39.98
N PRO A 158 -0.52 -0.38 -41.02
CA PRO A 158 0.65 0.50 -40.97
C PRO A 158 0.65 1.47 -39.79
N ALA A 159 -0.53 1.91 -39.34
CA ALA A 159 -0.67 2.80 -38.19
C ALA A 159 -0.30 2.11 -36.86
N GLU A 160 -0.69 0.84 -36.69
CA GLU A 160 -0.35 0.05 -35.50
C GLU A 160 1.16 -0.23 -35.44
N GLN A 161 1.77 -0.54 -36.59
CA GLN A 161 3.21 -0.76 -36.69
C GLN A 161 4.00 0.51 -36.30
N LEU A 162 3.58 1.68 -36.80
CA LEU A 162 4.17 2.96 -36.41
C LEU A 162 3.95 3.25 -34.91
N GLY A 163 2.78 2.92 -34.37
CA GLY A 163 2.48 3.06 -32.95
C GLY A 163 3.43 2.27 -32.05
N ILE A 164 3.71 1.01 -32.41
CA ILE A 164 4.67 0.14 -31.68
C ILE A 164 6.09 0.72 -31.75
N ILE A 165 6.54 1.15 -32.94
CA ILE A 165 7.88 1.73 -33.11
C ILE A 165 8.03 2.99 -32.26
N VAL A 166 7.06 3.90 -32.31
CA VAL A 166 7.09 5.13 -31.51
C VAL A 166 7.07 4.81 -30.02
N SER A 167 6.22 3.87 -29.59
CA SER A 167 6.16 3.41 -28.19
C SER A 167 7.52 2.88 -27.73
N ASN A 168 8.16 2.02 -28.52
CA ASN A 168 9.46 1.44 -28.18
C ASN A 168 10.57 2.50 -28.13
N VAL A 169 10.56 3.47 -29.04
CA VAL A 169 11.48 4.61 -29.00
C VAL A 169 11.27 5.44 -27.74
N VAL A 170 10.02 5.82 -27.43
CA VAL A 170 9.69 6.58 -26.23
C VAL A 170 10.08 5.80 -24.96
N LEU A 171 9.86 4.49 -24.94
CA LEU A 171 10.25 3.62 -23.83
C LEU A 171 11.77 3.65 -23.63
N VAL A 172 12.57 3.44 -24.67
CA VAL A 172 14.04 3.43 -24.55
C VAL A 172 14.57 4.79 -24.16
N LEU A 173 14.13 5.86 -24.85
CA LEU A 173 14.55 7.22 -24.56
C LEU A 173 14.16 7.65 -23.14
N GLY A 174 12.93 7.36 -22.74
CA GLY A 174 12.38 7.72 -21.44
C GLY A 174 13.03 6.95 -20.30
N THR A 175 13.24 5.63 -20.44
CA THR A 175 13.88 4.80 -19.41
C THR A 175 15.34 5.16 -19.21
N LEU A 176 16.13 5.23 -20.29
CA LEU A 176 17.53 5.68 -20.22
C LEU A 176 17.62 7.13 -19.72
N GLY A 177 16.70 7.98 -20.17
CA GLY A 177 16.51 9.34 -19.67
C GLY A 177 16.39 9.39 -18.16
N ALA A 178 15.38 8.72 -17.63
CA ALA A 178 15.07 8.71 -16.21
C ALA A 178 16.24 8.15 -15.37
N LEU A 179 16.93 7.10 -15.84
CA LEU A 179 18.11 6.56 -15.14
C LEU A 179 19.26 7.57 -15.11
N LEU A 180 19.52 8.25 -16.23
CA LEU A 180 20.57 9.27 -16.31
C LEU A 180 20.22 10.54 -15.53
N ALA A 181 18.94 10.84 -15.32
CA ALA A 181 18.49 11.99 -14.54
C ALA A 181 19.00 11.98 -13.09
N PHE A 182 19.19 10.78 -12.52
CA PHE A 182 19.67 10.55 -11.15
C PHE A 182 21.18 10.28 -11.07
N HIS A 183 21.89 10.24 -12.20
CA HIS A 183 23.32 9.97 -12.20
C HIS A 183 24.11 11.18 -11.68
N TYR A 184 24.96 10.97 -10.68
CA TYR A 184 25.88 11.99 -10.18
C TYR A 184 27.16 11.99 -11.03
N VAL A 185 27.31 13.01 -11.89
CA VAL A 185 28.48 13.13 -12.77
C VAL A 185 29.73 13.48 -11.93
N ARG A 186 30.65 12.53 -11.81
CA ARG A 186 32.00 12.78 -11.25
C ARG A 186 32.88 13.31 -12.38
N GLY A 187 33.32 14.57 -12.29
CA GLY A 187 34.10 15.23 -13.33
C GLY A 187 35.41 14.49 -13.63
N GLY A 188 35.48 13.83 -14.78
CA GLY A 188 36.70 13.19 -15.28
C GLY A 188 37.59 14.19 -16.01
N GLN A 189 38.91 14.02 -15.95
CA GLN A 189 39.86 14.87 -16.68
C GLN A 189 40.12 14.28 -18.08
N GLY A 190 39.70 14.99 -19.14
CA GLY A 190 39.98 14.66 -20.54
C GLY A 190 38.87 15.09 -21.53
N PRO A 191 39.18 15.30 -22.82
CA PRO A 191 38.19 15.72 -23.83
C PRO A 191 37.09 14.67 -24.05
N LEU A 192 37.44 13.37 -23.99
CA LEU A 192 36.47 12.27 -24.08
C LEU A 192 35.55 12.20 -22.85
N ALA A 193 36.09 12.47 -21.66
CA ALA A 193 35.29 12.56 -20.44
C ALA A 193 34.29 13.72 -20.52
N ARG A 194 34.73 14.87 -21.05
CA ARG A 194 33.87 16.05 -21.24
C ARG A 194 32.72 15.80 -22.23
N ALA A 195 32.98 15.11 -23.34
CA ALA A 195 31.95 14.75 -24.32
C ALA A 195 30.89 13.80 -23.72
N ARG A 196 31.34 12.78 -22.96
CA ARG A 196 30.45 11.89 -22.21
C ARG A 196 29.62 12.67 -21.19
N ASP A 197 30.24 13.55 -20.42
CA ASP A 197 29.55 14.31 -19.37
C ASP A 197 28.47 15.23 -19.97
N VAL A 198 28.72 15.86 -21.13
CA VAL A 198 27.71 16.64 -21.87
C VAL A 198 26.53 15.77 -22.33
N LEU A 199 26.81 14.58 -22.88
CA LEU A 199 25.76 13.65 -23.30
C LEU A 199 24.92 13.18 -22.11
N LEU A 200 25.56 12.82 -20.99
CA LEU A 200 24.88 12.38 -19.76
C LEU A 200 23.98 13.49 -19.18
N VAL A 201 24.46 14.73 -19.15
CA VAL A 201 23.69 15.88 -18.65
C VAL A 201 22.51 16.21 -19.57
N THR A 202 22.72 16.19 -20.89
CA THR A 202 21.67 16.53 -21.86
C THR A 202 20.56 15.48 -21.83
N TRP A 203 20.93 14.20 -21.89
CA TRP A 203 19.96 13.10 -21.85
C TRP A 203 19.29 12.96 -20.48
N GLY A 204 20.03 13.18 -19.39
CA GLY A 204 19.47 13.23 -18.05
C GLY A 204 18.48 14.38 -17.85
N THR A 205 18.65 15.51 -18.54
CA THR A 205 17.69 16.63 -18.50
C THR A 205 16.37 16.26 -19.18
N LEU A 206 16.41 15.57 -20.32
CA LEU A 206 15.22 14.99 -20.95
C LEU A 206 14.53 14.00 -19.99
N GLY A 207 15.32 13.16 -19.34
CA GLY A 207 14.85 12.25 -18.29
C GLY A 207 14.11 12.92 -17.14
N ARG A 208 14.63 14.06 -16.65
CA ARG A 208 13.93 14.86 -15.63
C ARG A 208 12.56 15.33 -16.13
N GLY A 209 12.46 15.73 -17.39
CA GLY A 209 11.17 16.06 -18.02
C GLY A 209 10.17 14.90 -17.96
N PHE A 210 10.59 13.69 -18.34
CA PHE A 210 9.77 12.48 -18.21
C PHE A 210 9.33 12.21 -16.77
N ILE A 211 10.21 12.41 -15.80
CA ILE A 211 9.91 12.26 -14.37
C ILE A 211 8.84 13.28 -13.94
N TRP A 212 8.99 14.55 -14.31
CA TRP A 212 7.99 15.59 -14.01
C TRP A 212 6.63 15.28 -14.61
N ILE A 213 6.57 14.82 -15.86
CA ILE A 213 5.31 14.43 -16.52
C ILE A 213 4.67 13.25 -15.76
N THR A 214 5.47 12.24 -15.42
CA THR A 214 4.98 11.07 -14.67
C THR A 214 4.43 11.46 -13.30
N PHE A 215 5.17 12.28 -12.53
CA PHE A 215 4.67 12.79 -11.26
C PHE A 215 3.42 13.65 -11.42
N GLY A 216 3.34 14.46 -12.47
CA GLY A 216 2.15 15.24 -12.81
C GLY A 216 0.93 14.35 -13.06
N ALA A 217 1.09 13.28 -13.84
CA ALA A 217 0.03 12.31 -14.10
C ALA A 217 -0.40 11.57 -12.83
N LEU A 218 0.55 11.14 -11.98
CA LEU A 218 0.25 10.51 -10.70
C LEU A 218 -0.50 11.47 -9.77
N PHE A 219 -0.07 12.73 -9.68
CA PHE A 219 -0.74 13.75 -8.88
C PHE A 219 -2.15 14.03 -9.40
N ALA A 220 -2.34 14.17 -10.71
CA ALA A 220 -3.65 14.35 -11.32
C ALA A 220 -4.58 13.16 -11.03
N GLY A 221 -4.07 11.93 -11.10
CA GLY A 221 -4.82 10.73 -10.72
C GLY A 221 -5.24 10.72 -9.25
N LEU A 222 -4.37 11.15 -8.35
CA LEU A 222 -4.69 11.29 -6.92
C LEU A 222 -5.75 12.36 -6.67
N VAL A 223 -5.65 13.52 -7.33
CA VAL A 223 -6.65 14.59 -7.23
C VAL A 223 -8.00 14.10 -7.77
N LEU A 224 -8.02 13.47 -8.95
CA LEU A 224 -9.23 12.91 -9.54
C LEU A 224 -9.87 11.89 -8.59
N SER A 225 -9.09 10.95 -8.05
CA SER A 225 -9.58 9.96 -7.08
C SER A 225 -10.22 10.62 -5.86
N ARG A 226 -9.58 11.65 -5.29
CA ARG A 226 -10.13 12.37 -4.13
C ARG A 226 -11.41 13.14 -4.47
N VAL A 227 -11.47 13.78 -5.64
CA VAL A 227 -12.68 14.48 -6.12
C VAL A 227 -13.82 13.50 -6.37
N THR A 228 -13.53 12.35 -7.00
CA THR A 228 -14.53 11.29 -7.21
C THR A 228 -15.08 10.78 -5.89
N LEU A 229 -14.20 10.46 -4.92
CA LEU A 229 -14.62 10.03 -3.58
C LEU A 229 -15.47 11.11 -2.89
N PHE A 230 -15.11 12.39 -3.03
CA PHE A 230 -15.91 13.49 -2.47
C PHE A 230 -17.30 13.55 -3.10
N VAL A 231 -17.41 13.49 -4.43
CA VAL A 231 -18.69 13.48 -5.15
C VAL A 231 -19.55 12.28 -4.73
N GLU A 232 -18.96 11.09 -4.61
CA GLU A 232 -19.66 9.90 -4.13
C GLU A 232 -20.20 10.09 -2.70
N ARG A 233 -19.42 10.67 -1.79
CA ARG A 233 -19.87 10.93 -0.41
C ARG A 233 -20.97 11.98 -0.34
N VAL A 234 -20.91 13.03 -1.16
CA VAL A 234 -21.99 14.04 -1.26
C VAL A 234 -23.26 13.40 -1.82
N ARG A 235 -23.17 12.63 -2.91
CA ARG A 235 -24.33 11.90 -3.47
C ARG A 235 -24.95 10.96 -2.46
N PHE A 236 -24.14 10.16 -1.77
CA PHE A 236 -24.60 9.27 -0.71
C PHE A 236 -25.38 10.01 0.39
N VAL A 237 -24.91 11.18 0.82
CA VAL A 237 -25.60 11.99 1.83
C VAL A 237 -26.94 12.54 1.30
N LEU A 238 -26.98 13.00 0.05
CA LEU A 238 -28.20 13.51 -0.58
C LEU A 238 -29.25 12.41 -0.75
N ASP A 239 -28.82 11.23 -1.20
CA ASP A 239 -29.68 10.04 -1.32
C ASP A 239 -30.20 9.58 0.06
N ALA A 240 -29.33 9.58 1.08
CA ALA A 240 -29.70 9.25 2.46
C ALA A 240 -30.74 10.23 3.04
N LEU A 241 -30.67 11.51 2.67
CA LEU A 241 -31.64 12.54 3.07
C LEU A 241 -32.87 12.60 2.16
N LYS A 242 -32.94 11.78 1.09
CA LYS A 242 -33.98 11.81 0.05
C LYS A 242 -34.14 13.19 -0.58
N ILE A 243 -33.07 13.97 -0.69
CA ILE A 243 -33.08 15.28 -1.35
C ILE A 243 -32.87 15.03 -2.85
N PRO A 244 -33.87 15.27 -3.71
CA PRO A 244 -33.72 15.03 -5.14
C PRO A 244 -32.70 16.00 -5.73
N ILE A 245 -31.68 15.45 -6.38
CA ILE A 245 -30.73 16.20 -7.20
C ILE A 245 -31.37 16.36 -8.58
N ARG A 246 -31.74 17.58 -8.96
CA ARG A 246 -32.05 17.92 -10.35
C ARG A 246 -30.77 18.29 -11.08
#